data_AF-A0A512UMI1-F1
#
_entry.id   AF-A0A512UMI1-F1
#
_cell.length_a   1.000
_cell.length_b   1.000
_cell.length_c   1.000
_cell.angle_alpha   90.00
_cell.angle_beta   90.00
_cell.angle_gamma   90.00
#
_symmetry.space_group_name_H-M   'P 1'
#
loop_
_entity.id
_entity.type
_entity.pdbx_description
1 polymer ?
#
loop_
_entity_poly.entity_id
_entity_poly.type
_entity_poly.pdbx_seq_one_letter_code
_entity_poly.pdbx_strand_id
1 'polypeptide(L)'
;MPETKDFTIHEAAREDKVLTVQNLVRESPQLAIMKDEDSRTPLHWACTMNNERIIEILLPYVKVDLDELVDDSGWTPVHIVAALGNLKVLKKFMERDPRPDIDLATNTGATGLHLAVSKNHYDLVSELIHTYKCSVRAKDRKGYTALHRAAAIGSQPLIRMLVEAKANINATDQDGWTPLHHALAEGHGDVGVLLVSLGADPSAETGAGETPADVATDDNVRKFFEKGI
;
A
#
# COMPACT_ATOMS: atom_id res chain seq x y z
N MET A 1 16.89 26.70 -29.09
CA MET A 1 16.93 25.29 -28.63
C MET A 1 15.92 25.20 -27.50
N PRO A 2 15.05 24.19 -27.44
CA PRO A 2 14.26 23.98 -26.23
C PRO A 2 15.24 23.75 -25.07
N GLU A 3 15.10 24.49 -23.98
CA GLU A 3 15.86 24.23 -22.75
C GLU A 3 15.56 22.78 -22.33
N THR A 4 16.59 21.94 -22.27
CA THR A 4 16.50 20.64 -21.59
C THR A 4 16.13 20.93 -20.15
N LYS A 5 14.96 20.47 -19.70
CA LYS A 5 14.54 20.63 -18.30
C LYS A 5 15.61 20.01 -17.40
N ASP A 6 16.11 20.80 -16.46
CA ASP A 6 17.13 20.36 -15.51
C ASP A 6 16.47 19.61 -14.33
N PHE A 7 16.68 18.30 -14.26
CA PHE A 7 16.18 17.43 -13.19
C PHE A 7 17.25 17.09 -12.14
N THR A 8 18.31 17.90 -12.01
CA THR A 8 19.42 17.67 -11.07
C THR A 8 18.93 17.43 -9.64
N ILE A 9 17.87 18.10 -9.19
CA ILE A 9 17.33 17.89 -7.84
C ILE A 9 16.69 16.49 -7.67
N HIS A 10 16.06 15.95 -8.72
CA HIS A 10 15.47 14.60 -8.71
C HIS A 10 16.56 13.55 -8.65
N GLU A 11 17.60 13.68 -9.49
CA GLU A 11 18.77 12.81 -9.48
C GLU A 11 19.49 12.86 -8.12
N ALA A 12 19.69 14.06 -7.57
CA ALA A 12 20.29 14.22 -6.26
C ALA A 12 19.47 13.57 -5.14
N ALA A 13 18.14 13.66 -5.19
CA ALA A 13 17.27 12.98 -4.23
C ALA A 13 17.31 11.45 -4.38
N ARG A 14 17.39 10.94 -5.62
CA ARG A 14 17.50 9.51 -5.93
C ARG A 14 18.85 8.92 -5.52
N GLU A 15 19.94 9.69 -5.63
CA GLU A 15 21.31 9.22 -5.39
C GLU A 15 21.83 9.54 -3.97
N ASP A 16 20.96 9.95 -3.03
CA ASP A 16 21.34 10.33 -1.66
C ASP A 16 22.39 11.46 -1.60
N LYS A 17 22.32 12.42 -2.54
CA LYS A 17 23.19 13.61 -2.55
C LYS A 17 22.61 14.70 -1.65
N VAL A 18 22.60 14.44 -0.34
CA VAL A 18 21.99 15.28 0.71
C VAL A 18 22.36 16.77 0.59
N LEU A 19 23.66 17.07 0.48
CA LEU A 19 24.14 18.46 0.40
C LEU A 19 23.71 19.16 -0.89
N THR A 20 23.71 18.42 -2.01
CA THR A 20 23.23 18.94 -3.29
C THR A 20 21.75 19.30 -3.20
N VAL A 21 20.91 18.40 -2.67
CA VAL A 21 19.49 18.71 -2.48
C VAL A 21 19.31 19.92 -1.56
N GLN A 22 20.02 19.96 -0.43
CA GLN A 22 19.94 21.06 0.53
C GLN A 22 20.30 22.42 -0.09
N ASN A 23 21.37 22.48 -0.89
CA ASN A 23 21.79 23.71 -1.53
C ASN A 23 20.78 24.14 -2.59
N LEU A 24 20.32 23.21 -3.45
CA LEU A 24 19.35 23.50 -4.51
C LEU A 24 18.05 24.07 -3.97
N VAL A 25 17.45 23.49 -2.93
CA VAL A 25 16.19 24.02 -2.36
C VAL A 25 16.36 25.31 -1.56
N ARG A 26 17.57 25.58 -1.04
CA ARG A 26 17.88 26.87 -0.39
C ARG A 26 17.98 28.00 -1.41
N GLU A 27 18.62 27.74 -2.53
CA GLU A 27 18.78 28.70 -3.62
C GLU A 27 17.50 28.87 -4.43
N SER A 28 16.74 27.80 -4.63
CA SER A 28 15.50 27.79 -5.41
C SER A 28 14.43 26.89 -4.77
N PRO A 29 13.68 27.39 -3.77
CA PRO A 29 12.63 26.66 -3.05
C PRO A 29 11.60 25.94 -3.93
N GLN A 30 11.27 26.52 -5.08
CA GLN A 30 10.30 25.96 -6.04
C GLN A 30 10.72 24.59 -6.59
N LEU A 31 12.01 24.26 -6.55
CA LEU A 31 12.51 22.95 -6.99
C LEU A 31 11.97 21.79 -6.15
N ALA A 32 11.58 22.04 -4.89
CA ALA A 32 11.05 21.00 -4.00
C ALA A 32 9.76 20.34 -4.52
N ILE A 33 8.98 21.05 -5.35
CA ILE A 33 7.74 20.58 -5.97
C ILE A 33 7.85 20.41 -7.50
N MET A 34 9.05 20.59 -8.06
CA MET A 34 9.26 20.43 -9.49
C MET A 34 8.95 19.00 -9.92
N LYS A 35 8.18 18.83 -10.99
CA LYS A 35 7.85 17.52 -11.56
C LYS A 35 8.84 17.14 -12.67
N ASP A 36 9.31 15.90 -12.65
CA ASP A 36 10.09 15.30 -13.74
C ASP A 36 9.18 14.77 -14.86
N GLU A 37 9.73 13.94 -15.74
CA GLU A 37 9.03 13.35 -16.88
C GLU A 37 7.93 12.37 -16.47
N ASP A 38 8.02 11.76 -15.28
CA ASP A 38 7.01 10.83 -14.73
C ASP A 38 6.02 11.55 -13.79
N SER A 39 5.99 12.89 -13.84
CA SER A 39 5.29 13.75 -12.89
C SER A 39 5.76 13.62 -11.42
N ARG A 40 6.93 13.05 -11.17
CA ARG A 40 7.47 12.85 -9.83
C ARG A 40 8.21 14.08 -9.34
N THR A 41 8.05 14.36 -8.06
CA THR A 41 8.83 15.40 -7.36
C THR A 41 10.08 14.80 -6.73
N PRO A 42 11.07 15.61 -6.31
CA PRO A 42 12.21 15.12 -5.53
C PRO A 42 11.78 14.38 -4.26
N LEU A 43 10.63 14.75 -3.66
CA LEU A 43 10.08 14.06 -2.51
C LEU A 43 9.64 12.62 -2.84
N HIS A 44 9.14 12.35 -4.06
CA HIS A 44 8.85 10.98 -4.49
C HIS A 44 10.11 10.13 -4.55
N TRP A 45 11.20 10.67 -5.10
CA TRP A 45 12.49 9.97 -5.16
C TRP A 45 13.07 9.75 -3.77
N ALA A 46 13.07 10.78 -2.92
CA ALA A 46 13.53 10.66 -1.54
C ALA A 46 12.74 9.59 -0.75
N CYS A 47 11.41 9.55 -0.93
CA CYS A 47 10.57 8.49 -0.36
C CYS A 47 10.92 7.12 -0.93
N THR A 48 11.09 7.00 -2.25
CA THR A 48 11.42 5.73 -2.95
C THR A 48 12.73 5.14 -2.43
N MET A 49 13.71 6.00 -2.18
CA MET A 49 15.02 5.62 -1.63
C MET A 49 15.01 5.45 -0.11
N ASN A 50 13.85 5.63 0.53
CA ASN A 50 13.67 5.63 1.98
C ASN A 50 14.64 6.57 2.72
N ASN A 51 14.96 7.71 2.09
CA ASN A 51 15.96 8.64 2.59
C ASN A 51 15.33 9.71 3.47
N GLU A 52 15.21 9.39 4.76
CA GLU A 52 14.59 10.27 5.75
C GLU A 52 15.24 11.65 5.83
N ARG A 53 16.57 11.74 5.64
CA ARG A 53 17.29 13.00 5.74
C ARG A 53 16.93 13.94 4.60
N ILE A 54 16.84 13.43 3.37
CA ILE A 54 16.41 14.24 2.23
C ILE A 54 14.93 14.60 2.35
N ILE A 55 14.08 13.67 2.83
CA ILE A 55 12.67 13.96 3.11
C ILE A 55 12.55 15.13 4.11
N GLU A 56 13.31 15.11 5.20
CA GLU A 56 13.32 16.19 6.20
C GLU A 56 13.84 17.52 5.64
N ILE A 57 14.79 17.50 4.70
CA ILE A 57 15.27 18.70 4.00
C ILE A 57 14.20 19.27 3.08
N LEU A 58 13.47 18.42 2.35
CA LEU A 58 12.48 18.85 1.35
C LEU A 58 11.17 19.33 1.98
N LEU A 59 10.71 18.67 3.06
CA LEU A 59 9.38 18.90 3.65
C LEU A 59 9.07 20.37 4.00
N PRO A 60 10.00 21.18 4.53
CA PRO A 60 9.76 22.60 4.78
C PRO A 60 9.47 23.42 3.53
N TYR A 61 9.97 23.00 2.37
CA TYR A 61 9.82 23.71 1.08
C TYR A 61 8.60 23.22 0.28
N VAL A 62 8.08 22.03 0.57
CA VAL A 62 6.80 21.56 0.04
C VAL A 62 5.68 22.29 0.79
N LYS A 63 5.08 23.31 0.16
CA LYS A 63 3.97 24.11 0.74
C LYS A 63 2.59 23.82 0.15
N VAL A 64 2.52 22.86 -0.77
CA VAL A 64 1.27 22.35 -1.34
C VAL A 64 0.76 21.17 -0.52
N ASP A 65 -0.49 20.80 -0.76
CA ASP A 65 -1.05 19.55 -0.25
C ASP A 65 -0.25 18.36 -0.80
N LEU A 66 0.06 17.37 0.06
CA LEU A 66 0.75 16.16 -0.38
C LEU A 66 -0.11 15.33 -1.33
N ASP A 67 -1.43 15.47 -1.27
CA ASP A 67 -2.37 14.77 -2.14
C ASP A 67 -2.36 15.30 -3.58
N GLU A 68 -1.90 16.54 -3.79
CA GLU A 68 -1.69 17.12 -5.13
C GLU A 68 -0.38 16.64 -5.79
N LEU A 69 0.54 16.10 -4.99
CA LEU A 69 1.81 15.55 -5.47
C LEU A 69 1.61 14.15 -6.03
N VAL A 70 0.92 14.05 -7.16
CA VAL A 70 0.68 12.80 -7.88
C VAL A 70 1.65 12.61 -9.05
N ASP A 71 2.21 11.40 -9.16
CA ASP A 71 2.93 10.93 -10.35
C ASP A 71 1.97 10.42 -11.44
N ASP A 72 2.50 10.04 -12.60
CA ASP A 72 1.68 9.58 -13.74
C ASP A 72 0.89 8.29 -13.45
N SER A 73 1.28 7.53 -12.42
CA SER A 73 0.58 6.36 -11.93
C SER A 73 -0.41 6.68 -10.79
N GLY A 74 -0.59 7.95 -10.46
CA GLY A 74 -1.45 8.42 -9.38
C GLY A 74 -0.87 8.14 -7.99
N TRP A 75 0.43 7.86 -7.88
CA TRP A 75 1.08 7.68 -6.59
C TRP A 75 1.43 9.03 -5.99
N THR A 76 1.19 9.15 -4.69
CA THR A 76 1.68 10.27 -3.86
C THR A 76 2.86 9.82 -3.01
N PRO A 77 3.62 10.75 -2.39
CA PRO A 77 4.63 10.38 -1.41
C PRO A 77 4.09 9.50 -0.28
N VAL A 78 2.84 9.70 0.16
CA VAL A 78 2.18 8.86 1.19
C VAL A 78 2.05 7.41 0.72
N HIS A 79 1.66 7.18 -0.54
CA HIS A 79 1.58 5.83 -1.12
C HIS A 79 2.94 5.12 -1.11
N ILE A 80 4.01 5.83 -1.51
CA ILE A 80 5.37 5.28 -1.52
C ILE A 80 5.80 4.90 -0.10
N VAL A 81 5.59 5.80 0.86
CA VAL A 81 5.93 5.59 2.28
C VAL A 81 5.17 4.40 2.86
N ALA A 82 3.88 4.25 2.54
CA ALA A 82 3.07 3.11 2.98
C ALA A 82 3.58 1.79 2.37
N ALA A 83 3.93 1.78 1.07
CA ALA A 83 4.49 0.61 0.40
C ALA A 83 5.85 0.18 0.97
N LEU A 84 6.66 1.15 1.44
CA LEU A 84 7.98 0.89 2.03
C LEU A 84 7.94 0.65 3.54
N GLY A 85 6.79 0.84 4.19
CA GLY A 85 6.66 0.57 5.63
C GLY A 85 7.27 1.65 6.51
N ASN A 86 7.61 2.83 5.99
CA ASN A 86 8.26 3.87 6.79
C ASN A 86 7.26 4.62 7.68
N LEU A 87 6.96 4.02 8.84
CA LEU A 87 6.04 4.56 9.82
C LEU A 87 6.46 5.94 10.36
N LYS A 88 7.77 6.19 10.49
CA LYS A 88 8.29 7.47 11.00
C LYS A 88 7.99 8.61 10.02
N VAL A 89 8.24 8.40 8.73
CA VAL A 89 7.90 9.39 7.69
C VAL A 89 6.39 9.53 7.56
N LEU A 90 5.63 8.44 7.63
CA LEU A 90 4.17 8.50 7.59
C LEU A 90 3.63 9.42 8.69
N LYS A 91 4.10 9.26 9.93
CA LYS A 91 3.73 10.13 11.06
C LYS A 91 4.00 11.61 10.77
N LYS A 92 5.19 11.93 10.25
CA LYS A 92 5.53 13.30 9.84
C LYS A 92 4.61 13.85 8.75
N PHE A 93 4.20 13.02 7.80
CA PHE A 93 3.25 13.45 6.75
C PHE A 93 1.85 13.70 7.33
N MET A 94 1.40 12.88 8.28
CA MET A 94 0.08 13.00 8.91
C MET A 94 -0.05 14.16 9.89
N GLU A 95 1.08 14.75 10.32
CA GLU A 95 1.14 15.98 11.13
C GLU A 95 1.02 17.27 10.29
N ARG A 96 0.94 17.17 8.97
CA ARG A 96 0.84 18.34 8.08
C ARG A 96 -0.56 18.94 8.06
N ASP A 97 -0.62 20.19 7.63
CA ASP A 97 -1.86 20.94 7.37
C ASP A 97 -1.85 21.46 5.91
N PRO A 98 -2.77 21.03 5.04
CA PRO A 98 -3.78 20.01 5.30
C PRO A 98 -3.16 18.64 5.58
N ARG A 99 -3.88 17.83 6.38
CA ARG A 99 -3.51 16.44 6.67
C ARG A 99 -3.81 15.59 5.42
N PRO A 100 -2.86 14.77 4.92
CA PRO A 100 -3.09 13.93 3.75
C PRO A 100 -4.25 12.94 3.94
N ASP A 101 -5.01 12.71 2.88
CA ASP A 101 -6.05 11.69 2.82
C ASP A 101 -5.42 10.29 2.75
N ILE A 102 -5.59 9.55 3.85
CA ILE A 102 -5.03 8.20 3.99
C ILE A 102 -5.73 7.15 3.12
N ASP A 103 -6.94 7.45 2.65
CA ASP A 103 -7.74 6.59 1.77
C ASP A 103 -7.66 7.02 0.30
N LEU A 104 -6.83 8.02 -0.03
CA LEU A 104 -6.54 8.36 -1.42
C LEU A 104 -6.03 7.12 -2.15
N ALA A 105 -6.53 6.93 -3.38
CA ALA A 105 -6.25 5.75 -4.18
C ALA A 105 -5.38 6.11 -5.39
N THR A 106 -4.43 5.24 -5.71
CA THR A 106 -3.63 5.31 -6.94
C THR A 106 -4.47 5.09 -8.20
N ASN A 107 -3.87 5.21 -9.38
CA ASN A 107 -4.54 4.86 -10.64
C ASN A 107 -4.92 3.38 -10.74
N THR A 108 -4.47 2.50 -9.84
CA THR A 108 -4.95 1.11 -9.78
C THR A 108 -6.09 0.91 -8.78
N GLY A 109 -6.51 1.97 -8.08
CA GLY A 109 -7.47 1.91 -6.98
C GLY A 109 -6.86 1.45 -5.65
N ALA A 110 -5.57 1.11 -5.62
CA ALA A 110 -4.90 0.71 -4.38
C ALA A 110 -4.67 1.94 -3.48
N THR A 111 -5.06 1.83 -2.21
CA THR A 111 -4.80 2.81 -1.15
C THR A 111 -3.52 2.48 -0.38
N GLY A 112 -3.07 3.37 0.50
CA GLY A 112 -1.92 3.11 1.39
C GLY A 112 -2.02 1.80 2.18
N LEU A 113 -3.24 1.45 2.65
CA LEU A 113 -3.48 0.19 3.37
C LEU A 113 -3.22 -1.05 2.48
N HIS A 114 -3.66 -1.04 1.22
CA HIS A 114 -3.40 -2.14 0.29
C HIS A 114 -1.90 -2.37 0.09
N LEU A 115 -1.15 -1.27 -0.09
CA LEU A 115 0.29 -1.31 -0.35
C LEU A 115 1.06 -1.83 0.88
N ALA A 116 0.72 -1.33 2.06
CA ALA A 116 1.34 -1.75 3.32
C ALA A 116 1.10 -3.24 3.62
N VAL A 117 -0.13 -3.71 3.41
CA VAL A 117 -0.49 -5.12 3.61
C VAL A 117 0.23 -6.02 2.60
N SER A 118 0.29 -5.67 1.32
CA SER A 118 1.01 -6.46 0.30
C SER A 118 2.50 -6.65 0.58
N LYS A 119 3.09 -5.82 1.46
CA LYS A 119 4.50 -5.91 1.88
C LYS A 119 4.66 -6.38 3.32
N ASN A 120 3.57 -6.80 3.96
CA ASN A 120 3.51 -7.30 5.33
C ASN A 120 4.02 -6.30 6.39
N HIS A 121 3.81 -5.00 6.20
CA HIS A 121 4.27 -3.95 7.13
C HIS A 121 3.33 -3.80 8.33
N TYR A 122 3.38 -4.77 9.26
CA TYR A 122 2.44 -4.89 10.39
C TYR A 122 2.26 -3.60 11.20
N ASP A 123 3.35 -2.96 11.64
CA ASP A 123 3.28 -1.76 12.48
C ASP A 123 2.64 -0.59 11.74
N LEU A 124 2.94 -0.44 10.45
CA LEU A 124 2.34 0.60 9.63
C LEU A 124 0.85 0.32 9.40
N VAL A 125 0.47 -0.93 9.11
CA VAL A 125 -0.95 -1.32 8.97
C VAL A 125 -1.72 -1.06 10.27
N SER A 126 -1.13 -1.40 11.42
CA SER A 126 -1.71 -1.12 12.73
C SER A 126 -1.95 0.38 12.93
N GLU A 127 -0.97 1.22 12.60
CA GLU A 127 -1.11 2.67 12.72
C GLU A 127 -2.21 3.23 11.78
N LEU A 128 -2.23 2.77 10.52
CA LEU A 128 -3.24 3.17 9.54
C LEU A 128 -4.66 2.90 10.05
N ILE A 129 -4.89 1.70 10.59
CA ILE A 129 -6.21 1.26 11.06
C ILE A 129 -6.58 1.92 12.40
N HIS A 130 -5.68 1.85 13.39
CA HIS A 130 -6.03 2.20 14.77
C HIS A 130 -5.87 3.69 15.07
N THR A 131 -4.91 4.36 14.46
CA THR A 131 -4.67 5.80 14.68
C THR A 131 -5.36 6.63 13.61
N TYR A 132 -5.11 6.31 12.34
CA TYR A 132 -5.58 7.15 11.24
C TYR A 132 -6.97 6.79 10.70
N LYS A 133 -7.54 5.68 11.16
CA LYS A 133 -8.91 5.23 10.86
C LYS A 133 -9.18 5.07 9.36
N CYS A 134 -8.21 4.56 8.60
CA CYS A 134 -8.39 4.28 7.18
C CYS A 134 -9.49 3.23 6.92
N SER A 135 -10.07 3.24 5.72
CA SER A 135 -11.06 2.25 5.30
C SER A 135 -10.45 0.87 5.05
N VAL A 136 -10.84 -0.11 5.86
CA VAL A 136 -10.48 -1.52 5.66
C VAL A 136 -11.35 -2.23 4.60
N ARG A 137 -12.33 -1.52 4.02
CA ARG A 137 -13.29 -2.06 3.04
C ARG A 137 -13.10 -1.50 1.64
N ALA A 138 -12.13 -0.60 1.44
CA ALA A 138 -11.76 -0.10 0.13
C ALA A 138 -11.42 -1.27 -0.80
N LYS A 139 -11.83 -1.15 -2.06
CA LYS A 139 -11.54 -2.10 -3.13
C LYS A 139 -10.70 -1.40 -4.19
N ASP A 140 -9.64 -2.06 -4.65
CA ASP A 140 -8.92 -1.59 -5.83
C ASP A 140 -9.70 -1.87 -7.13
N ARG A 141 -9.14 -1.48 -8.29
CA ARG A 141 -9.81 -1.64 -9.59
C ARG A 141 -10.05 -3.10 -9.99
N LYS A 142 -9.44 -4.08 -9.33
CA LYS A 142 -9.74 -5.51 -9.51
C LYS A 142 -10.72 -6.05 -8.48
N GLY A 143 -11.18 -5.21 -7.55
CA GLY A 143 -12.07 -5.59 -6.46
C GLY A 143 -11.36 -6.10 -5.22
N TYR A 144 -10.03 -6.11 -5.18
CA TYR A 144 -9.27 -6.65 -4.05
C TYR A 144 -9.37 -5.69 -2.88
N THR A 145 -9.62 -6.23 -1.70
CA THR A 145 -9.48 -5.51 -0.43
C THR A 145 -8.10 -5.78 0.19
N ALA A 146 -7.76 -5.02 1.24
CA ALA A 146 -6.60 -5.33 2.08
C ALA A 146 -6.61 -6.79 2.58
N LEU A 147 -7.78 -7.35 2.90
CA LEU A 147 -7.89 -8.73 3.40
C LEU A 147 -7.58 -9.78 2.32
N HIS A 148 -7.91 -9.53 1.04
CA HIS A 148 -7.48 -10.40 -0.06
C HIS A 148 -5.95 -10.46 -0.13
N ARG A 149 -5.29 -9.31 -0.06
CA ARG A 149 -3.82 -9.20 -0.08
C ARG A 149 -3.19 -9.89 1.12
N ALA A 150 -3.75 -9.73 2.32
CA ALA A 150 -3.26 -10.39 3.53
C ALA A 150 -3.35 -11.92 3.45
N ALA A 151 -4.44 -12.43 2.87
CA ALA A 151 -4.66 -13.84 2.63
C ALA A 151 -3.69 -14.41 1.58
N ALA A 152 -3.52 -13.71 0.45
CA ALA A 152 -2.60 -14.10 -0.62
C ALA A 152 -1.13 -14.16 -0.19
N ILE A 153 -0.71 -13.34 0.78
CA ILE A 153 0.66 -13.40 1.33
C ILE A 153 0.80 -14.32 2.56
N GLY A 154 -0.29 -14.93 3.00
CA GLY A 154 -0.30 -15.85 4.13
C GLY A 154 -0.16 -15.21 5.53
N SER A 155 -0.48 -13.92 5.69
CA SER A 155 -0.21 -13.19 6.94
C SER A 155 -1.35 -13.31 7.95
N GLN A 156 -1.30 -14.34 8.80
CA GLN A 156 -2.25 -14.52 9.91
C GLN A 156 -2.39 -13.29 10.84
N PRO A 157 -1.30 -12.58 11.23
CA PRO A 157 -1.43 -11.40 12.10
C PRO A 157 -2.22 -10.26 11.44
N LEU A 158 -1.98 -10.00 10.15
CA LEU A 158 -2.72 -8.95 9.42
C LEU A 158 -4.18 -9.34 9.20
N ILE A 159 -4.47 -10.62 8.94
CA ILE A 159 -5.85 -11.12 8.80
C ILE A 159 -6.63 -10.87 10.09
N ARG A 160 -6.07 -11.24 11.25
CA ARG A 160 -6.72 -11.01 12.55
C ARG A 160 -7.00 -9.53 12.77
N MET A 161 -5.99 -8.68 12.54
CA MET A 161 -6.13 -7.22 12.69
C MET A 161 -7.24 -6.64 11.78
N LEU A 162 -7.26 -7.03 10.50
CA LEU A 162 -8.25 -6.54 9.54
C LEU A 162 -9.67 -7.01 9.89
N VAL A 163 -9.84 -8.26 10.32
CA VAL A 163 -11.14 -8.82 10.74
C VAL A 163 -11.62 -8.16 12.04
N GLU A 164 -10.74 -7.94 13.01
CA GLU A 164 -11.03 -7.18 14.24
C GLU A 164 -11.51 -5.77 13.90
N ALA A 165 -10.87 -5.13 12.92
CA ALA A 165 -11.25 -3.83 12.35
C ALA A 165 -12.49 -3.87 11.44
N LYS A 166 -13.22 -5.00 11.39
CA LYS A 166 -14.48 -5.18 10.64
C LYS A 166 -14.33 -5.16 9.12
N ALA A 167 -13.18 -5.60 8.59
CA ALA A 167 -13.07 -5.98 7.19
C ALA A 167 -14.09 -7.08 6.85
N ASN A 168 -14.67 -7.03 5.66
CA ASN A 168 -15.60 -8.07 5.22
C ASN A 168 -14.80 -9.33 4.84
N ILE A 169 -14.91 -10.38 5.68
CA ILE A 169 -14.21 -11.65 5.49
C ILE A 169 -14.62 -12.40 4.22
N ASN A 170 -15.86 -12.19 3.77
CA ASN A 170 -16.42 -12.77 2.55
C ASN A 170 -16.55 -11.72 1.44
N ALA A 171 -15.67 -10.70 1.43
CA ALA A 171 -15.61 -9.79 0.30
C ALA A 171 -15.22 -10.56 -0.96
N THR A 172 -15.85 -10.24 -2.08
CA THR A 172 -15.49 -10.80 -3.39
C THR A 172 -14.77 -9.77 -4.25
N ASP A 173 -13.77 -10.20 -5.00
CA ASP A 173 -13.18 -9.42 -6.08
C ASP A 173 -14.04 -9.51 -7.37
N GLN A 174 -13.53 -9.01 -8.50
CA GLN A 174 -14.27 -8.99 -9.77
C GLN A 174 -14.56 -10.38 -10.35
N ASP A 175 -13.75 -11.38 -10.01
CA ASP A 175 -13.91 -12.75 -10.49
C ASP A 175 -14.72 -13.62 -9.50
N GLY A 176 -15.25 -12.99 -8.44
CA GLY A 176 -15.99 -13.67 -7.38
C GLY A 176 -15.08 -14.33 -6.32
N TRP A 177 -13.76 -14.15 -6.40
CA TRP A 177 -12.86 -14.77 -5.44
C TRP A 177 -12.93 -14.06 -4.10
N THR A 178 -12.96 -14.85 -3.03
CA THR A 178 -12.89 -14.36 -1.64
C THR A 178 -11.45 -14.41 -1.11
N PRO A 179 -11.10 -13.76 0.01
CA PRO A 179 -9.80 -13.94 0.65
C PRO A 179 -9.44 -15.42 0.90
N LEU A 180 -10.42 -16.27 1.18
CA LEU A 180 -10.21 -17.71 1.39
C LEU A 180 -9.74 -18.42 0.11
N HIS A 181 -10.29 -18.06 -1.06
CA HIS A 181 -9.81 -18.57 -2.35
C HIS A 181 -8.34 -18.20 -2.58
N HIS A 182 -8.00 -16.93 -2.37
CA HIS A 182 -6.62 -16.42 -2.52
C HIS A 182 -5.64 -17.13 -1.58
N ALA A 183 -6.00 -17.37 -0.32
CA ALA A 183 -5.15 -18.10 0.61
C ALA A 183 -4.82 -19.52 0.11
N LEU A 184 -5.81 -20.27 -0.36
CA LEU A 184 -5.61 -21.66 -0.78
C LEU A 184 -4.90 -21.77 -2.14
N ALA A 185 -5.20 -20.87 -3.07
CA ALA A 185 -4.52 -20.80 -4.37
C ALA A 185 -3.03 -20.45 -4.23
N GLU A 186 -2.65 -19.68 -3.21
CA GLU A 186 -1.24 -19.37 -2.88
C GLU A 186 -0.60 -20.40 -1.93
N GLY A 187 -1.33 -21.45 -1.56
CA GLY A 187 -0.82 -22.57 -0.77
C GLY A 187 -0.85 -22.38 0.76
N HIS A 188 -1.51 -21.33 1.25
CA HIS A 188 -1.61 -21.01 2.67
C HIS A 188 -2.80 -21.74 3.35
N GLY A 189 -2.71 -23.07 3.43
CA GLY A 189 -3.76 -23.92 4.03
C GLY A 189 -4.07 -23.57 5.50
N ASP A 190 -3.06 -23.20 6.29
CA ASP A 190 -3.20 -22.75 7.68
C ASP A 190 -3.98 -21.43 7.80
N VAL A 191 -3.74 -20.51 6.86
CA VAL A 191 -4.51 -19.27 6.73
C VAL A 191 -5.93 -19.56 6.28
N GLY A 192 -6.14 -20.54 5.40
CA GLY A 192 -7.48 -20.99 5.01
C GLY A 192 -8.29 -21.44 6.22
N VAL A 193 -7.71 -22.31 7.06
CA VAL A 193 -8.33 -22.76 8.33
C VAL A 193 -8.60 -21.58 9.27
N LEU A 194 -7.65 -20.65 9.40
CA LEU A 194 -7.85 -19.43 10.20
C LEU A 194 -9.04 -18.61 9.70
N LEU A 195 -9.13 -18.35 8.39
CA LEU A 195 -10.22 -17.56 7.80
C LEU A 195 -11.58 -18.20 8.09
N VAL A 196 -11.71 -19.52 7.95
CA VAL A 196 -12.96 -20.24 8.31
C VAL A 196 -13.27 -20.12 9.80
N SER A 197 -12.27 -20.25 10.68
CA SER A 197 -12.45 -20.04 12.13
C SER A 197 -12.89 -18.62 12.49
N LEU A 198 -12.61 -17.64 11.62
CA LEU A 198 -13.02 -16.24 11.75
C LEU A 198 -14.36 -15.93 11.04
N GLY A 199 -15.00 -16.93 10.43
CA GLY A 199 -16.32 -16.81 9.79
C GLY A 199 -16.30 -16.68 8.27
N ALA A 200 -15.20 -17.04 7.59
CA ALA A 200 -15.20 -17.17 6.14
C ALA A 200 -16.09 -18.35 5.71
N ASP A 201 -16.81 -18.20 4.60
CA ASP A 201 -17.63 -19.27 4.02
C ASP A 201 -16.76 -20.21 3.16
N PRO A 202 -16.54 -21.48 3.56
CA PRO A 202 -15.76 -22.43 2.79
C PRO A 202 -16.48 -22.97 1.55
N SER A 203 -17.75 -22.62 1.35
CA SER A 203 -18.58 -23.03 0.21
C SER A 203 -18.84 -21.91 -0.79
N ALA A 204 -18.27 -20.72 -0.59
CA ALA A 204 -18.42 -19.61 -1.51
C ALA A 204 -17.90 -19.98 -2.91
N GLU A 205 -18.65 -19.68 -3.96
CA GLU A 205 -18.27 -19.99 -5.33
C GLU A 205 -17.71 -18.76 -6.06
N THR A 206 -16.64 -18.94 -6.84
CA THR A 206 -16.16 -17.94 -7.81
C THR A 206 -17.20 -17.74 -8.92
N GLY A 207 -16.96 -16.76 -9.81
CA GLY A 207 -17.77 -16.61 -11.02
C GLY A 207 -17.74 -17.83 -11.96
N ALA A 208 -16.77 -18.73 -11.79
CA ALA A 208 -16.66 -19.99 -12.53
C ALA A 208 -17.30 -21.19 -11.80
N GLY A 209 -17.86 -21.00 -10.60
CA GLY A 209 -18.45 -22.07 -9.80
C GLY A 209 -17.44 -22.91 -9.02
N GLU A 210 -16.22 -22.40 -8.82
CA GLU A 210 -15.17 -23.10 -8.05
C GLU A 210 -15.25 -22.68 -6.57
N THR A 211 -15.16 -23.65 -5.66
CA THR A 211 -15.02 -23.38 -4.22
C THR A 211 -13.57 -23.08 -3.85
N PRO A 212 -13.27 -22.57 -2.64
CA PRO A 212 -11.90 -22.36 -2.21
C PRO A 212 -11.06 -23.64 -2.22
N ALA A 213 -11.65 -24.79 -1.89
CA ALA A 213 -10.96 -26.08 -1.91
C ALA A 213 -10.63 -26.52 -3.35
N ASP A 214 -11.47 -26.18 -4.33
CA ASP A 214 -11.23 -26.50 -5.75
C ASP A 214 -9.98 -25.78 -6.26
N VAL A 215 -9.79 -24.52 -5.89
CA VAL A 215 -8.66 -23.68 -6.34
C VAL A 215 -7.36 -23.85 -5.53
N ALA A 216 -7.33 -24.77 -4.55
CA ALA A 216 -6.13 -25.02 -3.75
C ALA A 216 -4.91 -25.37 -4.64
N THR A 217 -3.73 -24.82 -4.33
CA THR A 217 -2.53 -24.96 -5.18
C THR A 217 -2.13 -26.41 -5.45
N ASP A 218 -2.39 -27.32 -4.51
CA ASP A 218 -2.17 -28.75 -4.63
C ASP A 218 -3.07 -29.55 -3.68
N ASP A 219 -3.05 -30.87 -3.87
CA ASP A 219 -3.81 -31.84 -3.10
C ASP A 219 -3.45 -31.86 -1.59
N ASN A 220 -2.23 -31.49 -1.22
CA ASN A 220 -1.81 -31.47 0.18
C ASN A 220 -2.42 -30.27 0.90
N VAL A 221 -2.41 -29.10 0.26
CA VAL A 221 -3.06 -27.88 0.78
C VAL A 221 -4.56 -28.10 0.89
N ARG A 222 -5.20 -28.67 -0.14
CA ARG A 222 -6.63 -29.04 -0.11
C ARG A 222 -6.93 -29.95 1.08
N LYS A 223 -6.23 -31.09 1.20
CA LYS A 223 -6.46 -32.08 2.27
C LYS A 223 -6.15 -31.52 3.66
N PHE A 224 -5.18 -30.62 3.78
CA PHE A 224 -4.88 -29.95 5.05
C PHE A 224 -6.05 -29.04 5.45
N PHE A 225 -6.54 -28.22 4.52
CA PHE A 225 -7.66 -27.32 4.74
C PHE A 225 -8.94 -28.08 5.10
N GLU A 226 -9.33 -29.08 4.30
CA GLU A 226 -10.53 -29.90 4.54
C GLU A 226 -10.52 -30.63 5.89
N LYS A 227 -9.34 -31.05 6.37
CA LYS A 227 -9.21 -31.68 7.70
C LYS A 227 -9.25 -30.69 8.86
N GLY A 228 -9.03 -29.40 8.57
CA GLY A 228 -8.90 -28.35 9.57
C GLY A 228 -10.17 -27.57 9.87
N ILE A 229 -11.27 -27.81 9.14
CA ILE A 229 -12.54 -27.08 9.25
C ILE A 229 -13.72 -27.97 9.66
#